data_AF-A0A060SCM9-F1
#
_entry.id   AF-A0A060SCM9-F1
#
_cell.length_a   1.000
_cell.length_b   1.000
_cell.length_c   1.000
_cell.angle_alpha   90.00
_cell.angle_beta   90.00
_cell.angle_gamma   90.00
#
_symmetry.space_group_name_H-M   'P 1'
#
loop_
_entity.id
_entity.type
_entity.pdbx_description
1 polymer ?
#
loop_
_entity_poly.entity_id
_entity_poly.type
_entity_poly.pdbx_seq_one_letter_code
_entity_poly.pdbx_strand_id
1 'polypeptide(L)'
;MSPPSPSEAPQLAAQAAAHAEAGEHLYALLDEAQAEAKKKKKYDSAATRQIMLDECKKRMGLTPYPEQLNLAECMLLGLDATSIAGTGWGKTLPFVLPLFSPLSRGKIMIIVSPLNSLEADQVRTRA
;
A
#
# COMPACT_ATOMS: atom_id res chain seq x y z
N MET A 1 5.29 29.42 8.64
CA MET A 1 6.42 28.80 7.90
C MET A 1 7.10 29.91 7.12
N SER A 2 8.36 30.20 7.41
CA SER A 2 9.15 31.12 6.60
C SER A 2 9.42 30.47 5.24
N PRO A 3 9.45 31.23 4.13
CA PRO A 3 9.82 30.69 2.83
C PRO A 3 11.26 30.14 2.87
N PRO A 4 11.55 29.07 2.12
CA PRO A 4 12.89 28.49 2.06
C PRO A 4 13.90 29.52 1.57
N SER A 5 15.10 29.49 2.15
CA SER A 5 16.19 30.39 1.78
C SER A 5 16.67 30.11 0.34
N PRO A 6 17.28 31.09 -0.35
CA PRO A 6 17.73 30.93 -1.74
C PRO A 6 18.71 29.76 -1.96
N SER A 7 19.43 29.33 -0.91
CA SER A 7 20.35 28.19 -0.93
C SER A 7 19.66 26.83 -0.78
N GLU A 8 18.43 26.78 -0.25
CA GLU A 8 17.67 25.54 -0.05
C GLU A 8 16.82 25.18 -1.28
N ALA A 9 16.45 26.16 -2.11
CA ALA A 9 15.62 25.94 -3.29
C ALA A 9 16.22 24.92 -4.30
N PRO A 10 17.53 24.94 -4.63
CA PRO A 10 18.13 23.94 -5.51
C PRO A 10 18.14 22.53 -4.90
N GLN A 11 18.32 22.42 -3.58
CA GLN A 11 18.31 21.13 -2.88
C GLN A 11 16.91 20.52 -2.82
N LEU A 12 15.89 21.33 -2.56
CA LEU A 12 14.48 20.90 -2.58
C LEU A 12 14.06 20.42 -3.97
N ALA A 13 14.48 21.12 -5.03
CA ALA A 13 14.21 20.72 -6.40
C ALA A 13 14.91 19.40 -6.75
N ALA A 14 16.17 19.22 -6.35
CA ALA A 14 16.90 17.98 -6.55
C ALA A 14 16.28 16.80 -5.76
N GLN A 15 15.82 17.03 -4.53
CA GLN A 15 15.11 16.04 -3.72
C GLN A 15 13.77 15.64 -4.34
N ALA A 16 13.01 16.61 -4.87
CA ALA A 16 11.75 16.34 -5.55
C ALA A 16 11.95 15.53 -6.84
N ALA A 17 12.99 15.85 -7.63
CA ALA A 17 13.35 15.10 -8.82
C ALA A 17 13.77 13.67 -8.49
N ALA A 18 14.64 13.49 -7.48
CA ALA A 18 15.05 12.17 -7.01
C ALA A 18 13.87 11.36 -6.46
N HIS A 19 12.92 11.99 -5.77
CA HIS A 19 11.70 11.33 -5.31
C HIS A 19 10.79 10.92 -6.47
N ALA A 20 10.71 11.73 -7.53
CA ALA A 20 9.96 11.38 -8.73
C ALA A 20 10.58 10.16 -9.45
N GLU A 21 11.91 10.18 -9.66
CA GLU A 21 12.65 9.07 -10.29
C GLU A 21 12.54 7.78 -9.46
N ALA A 22 12.69 7.87 -8.13
CA ALA A 22 12.48 6.74 -7.24
C ALA A 22 11.04 6.23 -7.32
N GLY A 23 10.06 7.12 -7.45
CA GLY A 23 8.66 6.77 -7.66
C GLY A 23 8.45 5.95 -8.94
N GLU A 24 9.01 6.41 -10.06
CA GLU A 24 8.94 5.69 -11.35
C GLU A 24 9.53 4.29 -11.25
N HIS A 25 10.69 4.15 -10.60
CA HIS A 25 11.32 2.84 -10.41
C HIS A 25 10.45 1.89 -9.56
N LEU A 26 9.83 2.40 -8.49
CA LEU A 26 8.94 1.60 -7.64
C LEU A 26 7.70 1.11 -8.40
N TYR A 27 7.11 1.97 -9.23
CA TYR A 27 5.98 1.57 -10.08
C TYR A 27 6.39 0.53 -11.12
N ALA A 28 7.57 0.68 -11.74
CA ALA A 28 8.09 -0.30 -12.68
C ALA A 28 8.28 -1.68 -12.05
N LEU A 29 8.78 -1.77 -10.80
CA LEU A 29 8.92 -3.04 -10.09
C LEU A 29 7.57 -3.74 -9.86
N LEU A 30 6.52 -2.98 -9.52
CA LEU A 30 5.18 -3.53 -9.35
C LEU A 30 4.61 -4.00 -10.71
N ASP A 31 4.76 -3.20 -11.76
CA ASP A 31 4.30 -3.54 -13.11
C ASP A 31 4.98 -4.81 -13.64
N GLU A 32 6.29 -4.95 -13.42
CA GLU A 32 7.04 -6.16 -13.75
C GLU A 32 6.51 -7.39 -12.99
N ALA A 33 6.28 -7.25 -11.68
CA ALA A 33 5.73 -8.33 -10.87
C ALA A 33 4.32 -8.74 -11.32
N GLN A 34 3.46 -7.77 -11.66
CA GLN A 34 2.14 -8.02 -12.23
C GLN A 34 2.23 -8.75 -13.57
N ALA A 35 3.13 -8.31 -14.46
CA ALA A 35 3.34 -8.94 -15.77
C ALA A 35 3.83 -10.39 -15.61
N GLU A 36 4.77 -10.65 -14.71
CA GLU A 36 5.26 -11.99 -14.43
C GLU A 36 4.19 -12.88 -13.78
N ALA A 37 3.39 -12.35 -12.86
CA ALA A 37 2.27 -13.08 -12.27
C ALA A 37 1.18 -13.40 -13.28
N LYS A 38 0.90 -12.48 -14.22
CA LYS A 38 -0.05 -12.71 -15.32
C LYS A 38 0.38 -13.88 -16.19
N LYS A 39 1.68 -13.93 -16.56
CA LYS A 39 2.26 -15.02 -17.35
C LYS A 39 2.24 -16.36 -16.60
N LYS A 40 2.67 -16.37 -15.33
CA LYS A 40 2.93 -17.61 -14.58
C LYS A 40 1.69 -18.19 -13.87
N LYS A 41 0.79 -17.32 -13.41
CA LYS A 41 -0.31 -17.68 -12.50
C LYS A 41 -1.69 -17.28 -13.02
N LYS A 42 -1.78 -16.78 -14.26
CA LYS A 42 -3.00 -16.17 -14.82
C LYS A 42 -3.57 -15.08 -13.90
N TYR A 43 -2.69 -14.36 -13.21
CA TYR A 43 -3.07 -13.27 -12.33
C TYR A 43 -3.67 -12.11 -13.12
N ASP A 44 -4.76 -11.54 -12.62
CA ASP A 44 -5.38 -10.32 -13.13
C ASP A 44 -5.34 -9.25 -12.04
N SER A 45 -4.47 -8.26 -12.24
CA SER A 45 -4.30 -7.14 -11.32
C SER A 45 -5.58 -6.33 -11.19
N ALA A 46 -6.22 -5.96 -12.31
CA ALA A 46 -7.40 -5.11 -12.31
C ALA A 46 -8.56 -5.79 -11.57
N ALA A 47 -8.83 -7.07 -11.88
CA ALA A 47 -9.87 -7.83 -11.19
C ALA A 47 -9.56 -8.00 -9.69
N THR A 48 -8.31 -8.29 -9.33
CA THR A 48 -7.91 -8.46 -7.92
C THR A 48 -8.06 -7.16 -7.14
N ARG A 49 -7.62 -6.03 -7.70
CA ARG A 49 -7.76 -4.70 -7.08
C ARG A 49 -9.22 -4.31 -6.93
N GLN A 50 -10.06 -4.61 -7.93
CA GLN A 50 -11.50 -4.34 -7.85
C GLN A 50 -12.15 -5.13 -6.72
N ILE A 51 -11.80 -6.42 -6.56
CA ILE A 51 -12.30 -7.24 -5.44
C ILE A 51 -11.89 -6.65 -4.09
N MET A 52 -10.62 -6.25 -3.93
CA MET A 52 -10.15 -5.62 -2.69
C MET A 52 -10.91 -4.32 -2.39
N LEU A 53 -11.15 -3.50 -3.41
CA LEU A 53 -11.90 -2.25 -3.28
C LEU A 53 -13.35 -2.50 -2.88
N ASP A 54 -14.04 -3.40 -3.58
CA ASP A 54 -15.45 -3.69 -3.36
C ASP A 54 -15.68 -4.30 -1.97
N GLU A 55 -14.85 -5.25 -1.56
CA GLU A 55 -14.94 -5.86 -0.23
C GLU A 55 -14.55 -4.89 0.88
N CYS A 56 -13.56 -4.01 0.66
CA CYS A 56 -13.23 -2.94 1.61
C CYS A 56 -14.43 -2.00 1.80
N LYS A 57 -15.04 -1.53 0.71
CA LYS A 57 -16.19 -0.65 0.76
C LYS A 57 -17.38 -1.33 1.44
N LYS A 58 -17.64 -2.60 1.12
CA LYS A 58 -18.74 -3.39 1.67
C LYS A 58 -18.58 -3.66 3.17
N ARG A 59 -17.37 -3.99 3.64
CA ARG A 59 -17.14 -4.41 5.03
C ARG A 59 -16.79 -3.27 5.97
N MET A 60 -16.15 -2.23 5.45
CA MET A 60 -15.58 -1.14 6.26
C MET A 60 -16.17 0.23 5.92
N GLY A 61 -16.91 0.37 4.81
CA GLY A 61 -17.41 1.67 4.36
C GLY A 61 -16.31 2.62 3.86
N LEU A 62 -15.09 2.11 3.63
CA LEU A 62 -13.92 2.88 3.22
C LEU A 62 -13.56 2.62 1.76
N THR A 63 -13.07 3.66 1.08
CA THR A 63 -12.47 3.55 -0.26
C THR A 63 -10.94 3.69 -0.12
N PRO A 64 -10.16 2.65 -0.45
CA PRO A 64 -8.71 2.72 -0.40
C PRO A 64 -8.13 3.75 -1.37
N TYR A 65 -7.01 4.37 -0.99
CA TYR A 65 -6.19 5.15 -1.93
C TYR A 65 -5.44 4.22 -2.91
N PRO A 66 -5.11 4.69 -4.13
CA PRO A 66 -4.34 3.91 -5.10
C PRO A 66 -3.03 3.36 -4.54
N GLU A 67 -2.31 4.15 -3.75
CA GLU A 67 -1.04 3.77 -3.13
C GLU A 67 -1.21 2.68 -2.07
N GLN A 68 -2.34 2.68 -1.36
CA GLN A 68 -2.67 1.61 -0.41
C GLN A 68 -2.95 0.29 -1.14
N LEU A 69 -3.62 0.35 -2.30
CA LEU A 69 -3.82 -0.81 -3.16
C LEU A 69 -2.51 -1.32 -3.76
N ASN A 70 -1.57 -0.43 -4.10
CA ASN A 70 -0.25 -0.81 -4.60
C ASN A 70 0.53 -1.60 -3.53
N LEU A 71 0.57 -1.11 -2.29
CA LEU A 71 1.20 -1.84 -1.19
C LEU A 71 0.54 -3.20 -0.93
N ALA A 72 -0.79 -3.25 -0.93
CA ALA A 72 -1.54 -4.49 -0.77
C ALA A 72 -1.22 -5.49 -1.89
N GLU A 73 -1.13 -5.01 -3.13
CA GLU A 73 -0.80 -5.83 -4.28
C GLU A 73 0.66 -6.31 -4.25
N CYS A 74 1.62 -5.48 -3.84
CA CYS A 74 2.99 -5.90 -3.57
C CYS A 74 3.01 -7.13 -2.63
N MET A 75 2.27 -7.10 -1.53
CA MET A 75 2.17 -8.22 -0.59
C MET A 75 1.57 -9.48 -1.24
N LEU A 76 0.53 -9.35 -2.08
CA LEU A 76 -0.07 -10.48 -2.80
C LEU A 76 0.88 -11.12 -3.80
N LEU A 77 1.71 -10.31 -4.44
CA LEU A 77 2.70 -10.73 -5.44
C LEU A 77 4.00 -11.25 -4.81
N GLY A 78 4.18 -11.06 -3.50
CA GLY A 78 5.37 -11.49 -2.77
C GLY A 78 6.55 -10.53 -2.90
N LEU A 79 6.28 -9.25 -3.13
CA LEU A 79 7.28 -8.18 -3.08
C LEU A 79 7.44 -7.63 -1.67
N ASP A 80 8.67 -7.32 -1.29
CA ASP A 80 8.96 -6.54 -0.10
C ASP A 80 8.73 -5.05 -0.40
N ALA A 81 7.97 -4.37 0.45
CA ALA A 81 7.62 -2.96 0.26
C ALA A 81 7.81 -2.17 1.56
N THR A 82 8.37 -0.97 1.44
CA THR A 82 8.48 0.00 2.54
C THR A 82 7.61 1.21 2.23
N SER A 83 6.81 1.65 3.19
CA SER A 83 5.98 2.85 3.07
C SER A 83 6.30 3.84 4.18
N ILE A 84 6.61 5.08 3.80
CA ILE A 84 6.77 6.21 4.72
C ILE A 84 5.53 7.08 4.56
N ALA A 85 4.64 7.03 5.56
CA ALA A 85 3.39 7.76 5.52
C ALA A 85 3.07 8.41 6.86
N GLY A 86 2.53 9.63 6.80
CA GLY A 86 2.10 10.39 7.96
C GLY A 86 1.01 9.70 8.79
N THR A 87 0.79 10.19 10.01
CA THR A 87 -0.37 9.79 10.82
C THR A 87 -1.68 10.16 10.11
N GLY A 88 -2.71 9.31 10.20
CA GLY A 88 -3.99 9.54 9.52
C GLY A 88 -4.05 9.09 8.06
N TRP A 89 -2.92 8.75 7.42
CA TRP A 89 -2.91 8.22 6.05
C TRP A 89 -3.62 6.87 5.88
N GLY A 90 -3.92 6.16 6.98
CA GLY A 90 -4.56 4.84 6.93
C GLY A 90 -3.57 3.69 6.73
N LYS A 91 -2.39 3.76 7.35
CA LYS A 91 -1.32 2.74 7.26
C LYS A 91 -1.76 1.31 7.56
N THR A 92 -2.82 1.12 8.34
CA THR A 92 -3.38 -0.20 8.64
C THR A 92 -4.06 -0.84 7.42
N LEU A 93 -4.70 -0.04 6.55
CA LEU A 93 -5.53 -0.56 5.46
C LEU A 93 -4.76 -1.41 4.45
N PRO A 94 -3.54 -1.05 3.99
CA PRO A 94 -2.71 -1.90 3.12
C PRO A 94 -2.49 -3.33 3.61
N PHE A 95 -2.46 -3.57 4.92
CA PHE A 95 -2.30 -4.91 5.49
C PHE A 95 -3.63 -5.69 5.47
N VAL A 96 -4.76 -5.01 5.58
CA VAL A 96 -6.08 -5.66 5.58
C VAL A 96 -6.52 -6.04 4.17
N LEU A 97 -6.27 -5.19 3.17
CA LEU A 97 -6.74 -5.37 1.79
C LEU A 97 -6.39 -6.73 1.15
N PRO A 98 -5.16 -7.26 1.27
CA PRO A 98 -4.80 -8.55 0.70
C PRO A 98 -5.67 -9.70 1.21
N LEU A 99 -6.22 -9.61 2.42
CA LEU A 99 -7.08 -10.64 3.02
C LEU A 99 -8.46 -10.72 2.34
N PHE A 100 -8.87 -9.69 1.61
CA PHE A 100 -10.09 -9.73 0.79
C PHE A 100 -9.89 -10.42 -0.55
N SER A 101 -8.63 -10.59 -1.00
CA SER A 101 -8.34 -11.28 -2.25
C SER A 101 -8.58 -12.80 -2.11
N PRO A 102 -9.19 -13.46 -3.12
CA PRO A 102 -9.30 -14.92 -3.16
C PRO A 102 -7.93 -15.62 -3.07
N LEU A 103 -6.86 -14.96 -3.51
CA LEU A 103 -5.48 -15.48 -3.45
C LEU A 103 -4.96 -15.63 -2.02
N SER A 104 -5.63 -14.99 -1.05
CA SER A 104 -5.30 -15.05 0.37
C SER A 104 -6.20 -15.99 1.15
N ARG A 105 -7.09 -16.75 0.48
CA ARG A 105 -7.94 -17.72 1.15
C ARG A 105 -7.08 -18.75 1.90
N GLY A 106 -7.32 -18.88 3.20
CA GLY A 106 -6.57 -19.78 4.08
C GLY A 106 -5.19 -19.26 4.51
N LYS A 107 -4.82 -18.03 4.13
CA LYS A 107 -3.58 -17.37 4.59
C LYS A 107 -3.87 -16.49 5.80
N ILE A 108 -2.83 -16.28 6.62
CA ILE A 108 -2.86 -15.41 7.80
C ILE A 108 -1.88 -14.28 7.56
N MET A 109 -2.29 -13.04 7.84
CA MET A 109 -1.37 -11.90 7.91
C MET A 109 -1.01 -11.62 9.37
N ILE A 110 0.29 -11.62 9.65
CA ILE A 110 0.84 -11.28 10.96
C ILE A 110 1.30 -9.83 10.91
N ILE A 111 0.66 -8.97 11.69
CA ILE A 111 1.03 -7.56 11.85
C ILE A 111 1.70 -7.43 13.20
N VAL A 112 2.94 -6.96 13.22
CA VAL A 112 3.70 -6.75 14.46
C VAL A 112 3.72 -5.27 14.77
N SER A 113 3.21 -4.89 15.94
CA SER A 113 3.24 -3.52 16.44
C SER A 113 3.91 -3.49 17.81
N PRO A 114 4.75 -2.50 18.12
CA PRO A 114 5.33 -2.38 19.46
C PRO A 114 4.33 -1.89 20.52
N LEU A 115 3.12 -1.46 20.13
CA LEU A 115 2.13 -0.86 21.02
C LEU A 115 0.90 -1.75 21.20
N ASN A 116 0.83 -2.47 22.32
CA ASN A 116 -0.30 -3.34 22.68
C ASN A 116 -1.66 -2.60 22.73
N SER A 117 -1.66 -1.33 23.13
CA SER A 117 -2.87 -0.50 23.16
C SER A 117 -3.42 -0.26 21.75
N LEU A 118 -2.54 -0.06 20.78
CA LEU A 118 -2.89 0.13 19.38
C LEU A 118 -3.43 -1.16 18.76
N GLU A 119 -2.84 -2.32 19.09
CA GLU A 119 -3.33 -3.62 18.64
C GLU A 119 -4.76 -3.89 19.15
N ALA A 120 -5.00 -3.61 20.43
CA ALA A 120 -6.31 -3.81 21.04
C ALA A 120 -7.38 -2.92 20.39
N ASP A 121 -7.04 -1.69 20.01
CA ASP A 121 -7.96 -0.79 19.29
C ASP A 121 -8.20 -1.21 17.84
N GLN A 122 -7.19 -1.77 17.16
CA GLN A 122 -7.32 -2.29 15.80
C GLN A 122 -8.19 -3.56 15.74
N VAL A 123 -8.14 -4.40 16.76
CA VAL A 123 -9.05 -5.57 16.88
C VAL A 123 -10.47 -5.14 17.24
N ARG A 124 -10.62 -4.10 18.06
CA ARG A 124 -11.92 -3.63 18.57
C ARG A 124 -12.78 -2.87 17.57
N THR A 125 -12.31 -2.66 16.33
CA THR A 125 -12.97 -1.82 15.31
C THR A 125 -14.50 -1.97 15.36
N ARG A 126 -15.16 -0.97 15.96
CA ARG A 126 -16.62 -0.89 16.09
C ARG A 126 -17.17 -0.63 14.69
N ALA A 127 -18.00 -1.56 14.21
CA ALA A 127 -18.94 -1.30 13.12
C ALA A 127 -20.00 -0.28 13.57
#